data_AF-A0A2N4YM12-F1
#
_entry.id   AF-A0A2N4YM12-F1
#
_cell.length_a   1.000
_cell.length_b   1.000
_cell.length_c   1.000
_cell.angle_alpha   90.00
_cell.angle_beta   90.00
_cell.angle_gamma   90.00
#
_symmetry.space_group_name_H-M   'P 1'
#
loop_
_entity.id
_entity.type
_entity.pdbx_description
1 polymer ?
#
loop_
_entity_poly.entity_id
_entity_poly.type
_entity_poly.pdbx_seq_one_letter_code
_entity_poly.pdbx_strand_id
1 'polypeptide(L)'
;MKKFMLAAALALSTLGVANVSNAAVIDSGDIDVRTSITSPLVLSGLTAGNQYFLTISGTAIVSGLDGRRGDAEYFQRTPGGSVWSDTSTIPSPFGTDVGVEILGLGAINWGAFNPSHTYQILYTAASTSVSLFFRDVAYNDNSGTLQASISAVPLPASMLGLLAGLAGLGFLRRRKTA
;
A
#
# COMPACT_ATOMS: atom_id res chain seq x y z
N MET A 1 39.85 -56.30 -9.59
CA MET A 1 39.09 -55.47 -8.64
C MET A 1 39.10 -54.02 -9.13
N LYS A 2 38.02 -53.56 -9.80
CA LYS A 2 37.93 -52.21 -10.38
C LYS A 2 37.22 -51.28 -9.39
N LYS A 3 37.92 -50.23 -8.92
CA LYS A 3 37.40 -49.21 -8.00
C LYS A 3 36.48 -48.26 -8.78
N PHE A 4 35.18 -48.30 -8.49
CA PHE A 4 34.22 -47.28 -8.93
C PHE A 4 34.30 -46.11 -7.94
N MET A 5 34.94 -45.02 -8.34
CA MET A 5 34.85 -43.74 -7.63
C MET A 5 33.57 -43.03 -8.07
N LEU A 6 32.58 -42.98 -7.19
CA LEU A 6 31.34 -42.23 -7.39
C LEU A 6 31.62 -40.78 -6.97
N ALA A 7 31.92 -39.92 -7.95
CA ALA A 7 32.03 -38.49 -7.73
C ALA A 7 30.63 -37.90 -7.52
N ALA A 8 30.28 -37.61 -6.26
CA ALA A 8 29.12 -36.80 -5.93
C ALA A 8 29.43 -35.35 -6.34
N ALA A 9 29.03 -34.97 -7.55
CA ALA A 9 29.06 -33.58 -7.98
C ALA A 9 28.05 -32.79 -7.12
N LEU A 10 28.57 -32.10 -6.11
CA LEU A 10 27.83 -31.12 -5.33
C LEU A 10 27.55 -29.95 -6.28
N ALA A 11 26.39 -30.00 -6.96
CA ALA A 11 25.90 -28.88 -7.74
C ALA A 11 25.55 -27.77 -6.74
N LEU A 12 26.51 -26.87 -6.50
CA LEU A 12 26.32 -25.62 -5.81
C LEU A 12 25.46 -24.75 -6.76
N SER A 13 24.14 -24.97 -6.72
CA SER A 13 23.19 -24.10 -7.40
C SER A 13 23.37 -22.72 -6.81
N THR A 14 23.90 -21.80 -7.60
CA THR A 14 23.86 -20.38 -7.31
C THR A 14 22.39 -20.00 -7.18
N LEU A 15 21.87 -20.01 -5.95
CA LEU A 15 20.65 -19.33 -5.57
C LEU A 15 20.91 -17.87 -5.91
N GLY A 16 20.57 -17.50 -7.14
CA GLY A 16 20.55 -16.12 -7.57
C GLY A 16 19.78 -15.38 -6.51
N VAL A 17 20.42 -14.37 -5.91
CA VAL A 17 19.78 -13.40 -5.04
C VAL A 17 18.57 -12.94 -5.83
N ALA A 18 17.38 -13.43 -5.47
CA ALA A 18 16.15 -13.00 -6.09
C ALA A 18 16.13 -11.51 -5.85
N ASN A 19 16.37 -10.78 -6.93
CA ASN A 19 16.31 -9.34 -6.94
C ASN A 19 14.98 -9.00 -6.28
N VAL A 20 15.03 -8.33 -5.13
CA VAL A 20 13.83 -7.95 -4.38
C VAL A 20 13.13 -6.94 -5.27
N SER A 21 12.36 -7.46 -6.22
CA SER A 21 11.67 -6.68 -7.22
C SER A 21 10.76 -5.75 -6.46
N ASN A 22 10.83 -4.46 -6.79
CA ASN A 22 9.88 -3.46 -6.33
C ASN A 22 8.47 -4.08 -6.31
N ALA A 23 7.78 -3.94 -5.18
CA ALA A 23 6.42 -4.43 -5.00
C ALA A 23 5.59 -4.09 -6.25
N ALA A 24 5.13 -5.12 -6.97
CA ALA A 24 4.32 -4.90 -8.15
C ALA A 24 3.02 -4.19 -7.73
N VAL A 25 2.73 -3.06 -8.37
CA VAL A 25 1.45 -2.37 -8.22
C VAL A 25 0.36 -3.31 -8.75
N ILE A 26 -0.62 -3.59 -7.90
CA ILE A 26 -1.76 -4.45 -8.22
C ILE A 26 -2.86 -3.62 -8.88
N ASP A 27 -3.16 -2.47 -8.28
CA ASP A 27 -4.18 -1.54 -8.76
C ASP A 27 -3.82 -0.11 -8.36
N SER A 28 -4.33 0.86 -9.11
CA SER A 28 -4.12 2.28 -8.87
C SER A 28 -5.21 3.13 -9.50
N GLY A 29 -5.50 4.29 -8.91
CA GLY A 29 -6.42 5.25 -9.47
C GLY A 29 -6.39 6.57 -8.74
N ASP A 30 -7.26 7.48 -9.16
CA ASP A 30 -7.34 8.82 -8.60
C ASP A 30 -8.58 8.95 -7.71
N ILE A 31 -8.39 9.51 -6.52
CA ILE A 31 -9.46 9.94 -5.63
C ILE A 31 -9.82 11.37 -6.03
N ASP A 32 -10.99 11.57 -6.63
CA ASP A 32 -11.55 12.90 -6.87
C ASP A 32 -12.12 13.46 -5.55
N VAL A 33 -11.46 14.48 -4.99
CA VAL A 33 -11.80 15.05 -3.67
C VAL A 33 -13.15 15.78 -3.64
N ARG A 34 -13.73 16.07 -4.81
CA ARG A 34 -15.05 16.69 -4.93
C ARG A 34 -16.18 15.67 -4.90
N THR A 35 -15.95 14.49 -5.47
CA THR A 35 -17.01 13.49 -5.71
C THR A 35 -16.83 12.21 -4.90
N SER A 36 -15.73 12.09 -4.16
CA SER A 36 -15.34 10.89 -3.40
C SER A 36 -16.40 10.35 -2.44
N ILE A 37 -17.24 11.20 -1.85
CA ILE A 37 -18.29 10.75 -0.93
C ILE A 37 -19.43 10.00 -1.64
N THR A 38 -19.72 10.34 -2.90
CA THR A 38 -20.74 9.65 -3.72
C THR A 38 -20.14 8.60 -4.64
N SER A 39 -18.85 8.73 -4.95
CA SER A 39 -18.12 7.88 -5.88
C SER A 39 -16.73 7.53 -5.31
N PRO A 40 -16.65 6.65 -4.29
CA PRO A 40 -15.37 6.22 -3.74
C PRO A 40 -14.49 5.56 -4.81
N LEU A 41 -13.17 5.78 -4.73
CA LEU A 41 -12.22 5.02 -5.53
C LEU A 41 -12.17 3.58 -5.01
N VAL A 42 -12.41 2.60 -5.88
CA VAL A 42 -12.31 1.18 -5.54
C VAL A 42 -11.02 0.62 -6.13
N LEU A 43 -10.13 0.14 -5.27
CA LEU A 43 -8.96 -0.65 -5.66
C LEU A 43 -9.27 -2.13 -5.46
N SER A 44 -8.94 -2.95 -6.46
CA SER A 44 -9.37 -4.34 -6.60
C SER A 44 -8.17 -5.31 -6.70
N GLY A 45 -8.45 -6.60 -6.90
CA GLY A 45 -7.41 -7.63 -7.04
C GLY A 45 -6.77 -8.06 -5.71
N LEU A 46 -7.46 -7.83 -4.59
CA LEU A 46 -6.98 -8.20 -3.27
C LEU A 46 -7.43 -9.61 -2.88
N THR A 47 -6.69 -10.22 -1.96
CA THR A 47 -7.05 -11.45 -1.29
C THR A 47 -7.27 -11.14 0.17
N ALA A 48 -8.47 -11.42 0.69
CA ALA A 48 -8.81 -11.18 2.08
C ALA A 48 -7.81 -11.87 3.03
N GLY A 49 -7.37 -11.16 4.07
CA GLY A 49 -6.37 -11.60 5.04
C GLY A 49 -4.91 -11.34 4.65
N ASN A 50 -4.62 -11.00 3.39
CA ASN A 50 -3.26 -10.64 2.97
C ASN A 50 -2.93 -9.18 3.29
N GLN A 51 -1.63 -8.91 3.47
CA GLN A 51 -1.10 -7.56 3.68
C GLN A 51 -0.64 -6.94 2.36
N TYR A 52 -0.88 -5.63 2.25
CA TYR A 52 -0.56 -4.80 1.08
C TYR A 52 0.06 -3.48 1.54
N PHE A 53 0.89 -2.87 0.69
CA PHE A 53 1.23 -1.46 0.85
C PHE A 53 0.16 -0.63 0.16
N LEU A 54 -0.58 0.13 0.96
CA LEU A 54 -1.50 1.15 0.46
C LEU A 54 -0.77 2.49 0.47
N THR A 55 -0.68 3.13 -0.70
CA THR A 55 0.07 4.37 -0.90
C THR A 55 -0.86 5.46 -1.42
N ILE A 56 -0.81 6.65 -0.83
CA ILE A 56 -1.48 7.86 -1.30
C ILE A 56 -0.44 8.92 -1.60
N SER A 57 -0.57 9.62 -2.71
CA SER A 57 0.31 10.73 -3.07
C SER A 57 -0.45 11.92 -3.65
N GLY A 58 0.17 13.10 -3.50
CA GLY A 58 -0.30 14.34 -4.09
C GLY A 58 -1.04 15.24 -3.10
N THR A 59 -1.60 16.31 -3.65
CA THR A 59 -2.35 17.33 -2.90
C THR A 59 -3.48 17.84 -3.78
N ALA A 60 -4.62 18.12 -3.16
CA ALA A 60 -5.80 18.68 -3.81
C ALA A 60 -6.23 19.98 -3.12
N ILE A 61 -7.11 20.75 -3.74
CA ILE A 61 -7.74 21.92 -3.12
C ILE A 61 -8.91 21.43 -2.26
N VAL A 62 -8.88 21.81 -0.99
CA VAL A 62 -9.85 21.38 0.05
C VAL A 62 -10.62 22.56 0.66
N SER A 63 -10.44 23.73 0.06
CA SER A 63 -11.23 24.94 0.34
C SER A 63 -11.05 25.87 -0.85
N GLY A 64 -12.04 25.89 -1.72
CA GLY A 64 -12.00 26.67 -2.97
C GLY A 64 -12.11 28.18 -2.74
N LEU A 65 -12.59 28.59 -1.57
CA LEU A 65 -12.70 30.00 -1.19
C LEU A 65 -11.35 30.68 -0.98
N ASP A 66 -10.37 29.93 -0.50
CA ASP A 66 -9.07 30.46 -0.12
C ASP A 66 -7.90 29.69 -0.73
N GLY A 67 -8.16 28.59 -1.46
CA GLY A 67 -7.16 27.81 -2.17
C GLY A 67 -6.25 26.97 -1.27
N ARG A 68 -6.67 26.67 -0.03
CA ARG A 68 -5.94 25.74 0.84
C ARG A 68 -5.87 24.36 0.20
N ARG A 69 -4.72 23.73 0.38
CA ARG A 69 -4.45 22.37 -0.09
C ARG A 69 -4.53 21.37 1.06
N GLY A 70 -4.97 20.16 0.73
CA GLY A 70 -4.94 18.99 1.60
C GLY A 70 -4.28 17.80 0.91
N ASP A 71 -3.75 16.87 1.70
CA ASP A 71 -3.26 15.56 1.28
C ASP A 71 -4.00 14.45 2.04
N ALA A 72 -3.39 13.27 2.22
CA ALA A 72 -4.02 12.14 2.88
C ALA A 72 -4.41 12.39 4.36
N GLU A 73 -3.70 13.28 5.07
CA GLU A 73 -3.81 13.47 6.54
C GLU A 73 -3.60 14.92 6.97
N TYR A 74 -2.99 15.74 6.12
CA TYR A 74 -2.60 17.10 6.44
C TYR A 74 -3.25 18.10 5.51
N PHE A 75 -3.52 19.30 6.02
CA PHE A 75 -3.98 20.42 5.22
C PHE A 75 -3.26 21.72 5.59
N GLN A 76 -3.26 22.68 4.67
CA GLN A 76 -2.66 24.00 4.88
C GLN A 76 -3.53 24.86 5.80
N ARG A 77 -2.93 25.40 6.89
CA ARG A 77 -3.64 26.34 7.78
C ARG A 77 -3.90 27.69 7.12
N THR A 78 -3.04 28.09 6.19
CA THR A 78 -3.15 29.35 5.45
C THR A 78 -3.02 29.09 3.94
N PRO A 79 -3.78 29.81 3.11
CA PRO A 79 -3.63 29.81 1.65
C PRO A 79 -2.17 29.96 1.20
N GLY A 80 -1.67 28.98 0.43
CA GLY A 80 -0.29 29.00 -0.08
C GLY A 80 0.81 28.90 0.99
N GLY A 81 0.45 28.65 2.25
CA GLY A 81 1.39 28.56 3.37
C GLY A 81 2.19 27.26 3.40
N SER A 82 3.33 27.28 4.09
CA SER A 82 4.13 26.08 4.37
C SER A 82 3.73 25.36 5.65
N VAL A 83 2.77 25.90 6.41
CA VAL A 83 2.33 25.32 7.69
C VAL A 83 1.16 24.38 7.44
N TRP A 84 1.42 23.10 7.70
CA TRP A 84 0.45 22.02 7.60
C TRP A 84 -0.02 21.61 8.99
N SER A 85 -1.30 21.24 9.09
CA SER A 85 -1.92 20.72 10.30
C SER A 85 -2.43 19.32 10.05
N ASP A 86 -2.16 18.44 11.01
CA ASP A 86 -2.71 17.08 11.10
C ASP A 86 -4.21 17.15 11.39
N THR A 87 -5.03 16.54 10.53
CA THR A 87 -6.48 16.59 10.67
C THR A 87 -7.01 15.79 11.85
N SER A 88 -6.34 14.70 12.22
CA SER A 88 -6.74 13.82 13.32
C SER A 88 -6.66 14.50 14.69
N THR A 89 -5.90 15.60 14.78
CA THR A 89 -5.64 16.32 16.05
C THR A 89 -6.61 17.47 16.32
N ILE A 90 -7.46 17.84 15.36
CA ILE A 90 -8.37 18.97 15.52
C ILE A 90 -9.71 18.48 16.10
N PRO A 91 -10.16 19.00 17.25
CA PRO A 91 -11.44 18.60 17.82
C PRO A 91 -12.64 19.04 16.97
N SER A 92 -13.62 18.16 16.80
CA SER A 92 -14.97 18.51 16.35
C SER A 92 -15.56 19.67 17.19
N PRO A 93 -16.34 20.61 16.62
CA PRO A 93 -16.94 20.62 15.27
C PRO A 93 -16.08 21.30 14.18
N PHE A 94 -14.90 21.82 14.54
CA PHE A 94 -14.02 22.52 13.60
C PHE A 94 -12.98 21.60 12.94
N GLY A 95 -12.69 20.48 13.59
CA GLY A 95 -11.84 19.41 13.07
C GLY A 95 -12.66 18.29 12.47
N THR A 96 -13.23 18.57 11.31
CA THR A 96 -13.75 17.48 10.48
C THR A 96 -12.60 17.02 9.61
N ASP A 97 -12.21 15.76 9.76
CA ASP A 97 -11.08 15.14 9.07
C ASP A 97 -11.12 15.45 7.58
N VAL A 98 -10.22 16.32 7.12
CA VAL A 98 -9.96 16.61 5.71
C VAL A 98 -8.86 15.66 5.25
N GLY A 99 -9.22 14.47 4.80
CA GLY A 99 -8.23 13.43 4.56
C GLY A 99 -8.79 12.20 3.87
N VAL A 100 -7.91 11.24 3.58
CA VAL A 100 -8.31 9.99 2.92
C VAL A 100 -8.71 8.96 3.97
N GLU A 101 -9.90 8.40 3.79
CA GLU A 101 -10.45 7.34 4.63
C GLU A 101 -10.67 6.05 3.86
N ILE A 102 -10.76 4.95 4.60
CA ILE A 102 -11.22 3.66 4.09
C ILE A 102 -12.69 3.48 4.47
N LEU A 103 -13.55 3.26 3.47
CA LEU A 103 -14.98 3.04 3.69
C LEU A 103 -15.21 1.83 4.61
N GLY A 104 -15.92 2.06 5.71
CA GLY A 104 -16.21 1.04 6.74
C GLY A 104 -15.15 0.93 7.86
N LEU A 105 -13.98 1.56 7.71
CA LEU A 105 -12.98 1.68 8.78
C LEU A 105 -12.92 3.10 9.36
N GLY A 106 -13.22 4.12 8.54
CA GLY A 106 -13.14 5.53 8.92
C GLY A 106 -11.75 6.12 8.71
N ALA A 107 -11.42 7.15 9.49
CA ALA A 107 -10.13 7.83 9.48
C ALA A 107 -8.97 6.86 9.75
N ILE A 108 -7.90 7.02 8.96
CA ILE A 108 -6.69 6.19 9.02
C ILE A 108 -5.54 7.11 9.36
N ASN A 109 -4.68 6.70 10.29
CA ASN A 109 -3.43 7.41 10.58
C ASN A 109 -2.40 7.09 9.48
N TRP A 110 -2.13 8.06 8.62
CA TRP A 110 -1.14 7.96 7.54
C TRP A 110 0.31 8.22 8.00
N GLY A 111 0.50 8.64 9.26
CA GLY A 111 1.79 8.88 9.89
C GLY A 111 2.15 10.36 10.01
N ALA A 112 3.44 10.61 10.26
CA ALA A 112 3.97 11.96 10.37
C ALA A 112 3.96 12.68 9.01
N PHE A 113 3.87 14.02 9.05
CA PHE A 113 3.89 14.87 7.87
C PHE A 113 5.07 14.53 6.93
N ASN A 114 4.74 14.31 5.66
CA ASN A 114 5.74 14.09 4.62
C ASN A 114 5.73 15.27 3.63
N PRO A 115 6.84 16.03 3.49
CA PRO A 115 6.91 17.15 2.54
C PRO A 115 6.72 16.76 1.07
N SER A 116 6.92 15.48 0.72
CA SER A 116 6.63 14.94 -0.61
C SER A 116 5.15 14.57 -0.79
N HIS A 117 4.33 14.79 0.23
CA HIS A 117 2.90 14.45 0.27
C HIS A 117 2.63 13.02 -0.23
N THR A 118 3.45 12.08 0.24
CA THR A 118 3.37 10.66 -0.12
C THR A 118 3.40 9.84 1.16
N TYR A 119 2.37 9.04 1.36
CA TYR A 119 2.16 8.26 2.57
C TYR A 119 1.98 6.80 2.20
N GLN A 120 2.52 5.91 3.03
CA GLN A 120 2.41 4.48 2.83
C GLN A 120 2.14 3.80 4.16
N ILE A 121 1.12 2.94 4.17
CA ILE A 121 0.79 2.12 5.33
C ILE A 121 0.73 0.64 4.94
N LEU A 122 0.85 -0.21 5.96
CA LEU A 122 0.55 -1.62 5.83
C LEU A 122 -0.94 -1.84 6.03
N TYR A 123 -1.63 -2.30 4.99
CA TYR A 123 -3.07 -2.55 4.98
C TYR A 123 -3.35 -4.05 4.91
N THR A 124 -4.16 -4.57 5.85
CA THR A 124 -4.66 -5.94 5.79
C THR A 124 -6.01 -5.94 5.09
N ALA A 125 -6.11 -6.60 3.93
CA ALA A 125 -7.33 -6.59 3.14
C ALA A 125 -8.46 -7.34 3.86
N ALA A 126 -9.59 -6.66 4.07
CA ALA A 126 -10.80 -7.28 4.64
C ALA A 126 -11.62 -8.03 3.57
N SER A 127 -11.46 -7.68 2.30
CA SER A 127 -12.19 -8.26 1.17
C SER A 127 -11.31 -8.32 -0.09
N THR A 128 -11.91 -8.58 -1.25
CA THR A 128 -11.21 -8.56 -2.56
C THR A 128 -10.98 -7.17 -3.13
N SER A 129 -11.47 -6.13 -2.44
CA SER A 129 -11.28 -4.72 -2.80
C SER A 129 -11.22 -3.83 -1.56
N VAL A 130 -10.72 -2.62 -1.72
CA VAL A 130 -10.77 -1.53 -0.73
C VAL A 130 -11.34 -0.28 -1.40
N SER A 131 -12.26 0.39 -0.70
CA SER A 131 -12.85 1.64 -1.17
C SER A 131 -12.29 2.81 -0.39
N LEU A 132 -11.73 3.78 -1.09
CA LEU A 132 -11.10 4.98 -0.57
C LEU A 132 -11.95 6.18 -0.91
N PHE A 133 -12.09 7.11 0.02
CA PHE A 133 -12.71 8.40 -0.28
C PHE A 133 -12.00 9.50 0.51
N PHE A 134 -12.00 10.69 -0.08
CA PHE A 134 -11.61 11.90 0.63
C PHE A 134 -12.78 12.38 1.47
N ARG A 135 -12.58 12.65 2.76
CA ARG A 135 -13.57 13.26 3.64
C ARG A 135 -13.37 14.78 3.67
N ASP A 136 -14.49 15.50 3.64
CA ASP A 136 -14.60 16.93 3.90
C ASP A 136 -16.00 17.24 4.49
N VAL A 137 -16.21 18.44 5.01
CA VAL A 137 -17.53 19.02 5.31
C VAL A 137 -18.12 19.79 4.13
N ALA A 138 -17.27 20.34 3.27
CA ALA A 138 -17.68 21.13 2.13
C ALA A 138 -17.03 20.57 0.86
N TYR A 139 -17.74 19.67 0.17
CA TYR A 139 -17.19 19.04 -1.04
C TYR A 139 -17.29 19.93 -2.27
N ASN A 140 -18.21 20.90 -2.26
CA ASN A 140 -18.55 21.69 -3.44
C ASN A 140 -17.48 22.72 -3.81
N ASP A 141 -16.60 23.07 -2.89
CA ASP A 141 -15.44 23.94 -3.10
C ASP A 141 -14.12 23.16 -3.21
N ASN A 142 -14.16 21.84 -3.22
CA ASN A 142 -12.99 20.99 -3.46
C ASN A 142 -12.69 20.84 -4.95
N SER A 143 -11.41 20.67 -5.28
CA SER A 143 -10.98 20.34 -6.65
C SER A 143 -9.62 19.64 -6.71
N GLY A 144 -9.43 18.86 -7.77
CA GLY A 144 -8.21 18.07 -8.00
C GLY A 144 -8.36 16.61 -7.57
N THR A 145 -7.25 15.89 -7.59
CA THR A 145 -7.20 14.47 -7.26
C THR A 145 -6.01 14.14 -6.37
N LEU A 146 -6.14 13.07 -5.59
CA LEU A 146 -5.01 12.37 -4.96
C LEU A 146 -4.80 11.04 -5.67
N GLN A 147 -3.56 10.64 -5.90
CA GLN A 147 -3.26 9.35 -6.50
C GLN A 147 -3.19 8.29 -5.41
N ALA A 148 -3.89 7.17 -5.61
CA ALA A 148 -3.83 6.01 -4.74
C ALA A 148 -3.30 4.79 -5.49
N SER A 149 -2.57 3.94 -4.78
CA SER A 149 -2.15 2.65 -5.31
C SER A 149 -2.04 1.60 -4.21
N ILE A 150 -2.25 0.36 -4.59
CA ILE A 150 -2.05 -0.80 -3.74
C ILE A 150 -1.05 -1.76 -4.38
N SER A 151 -0.07 -2.21 -3.61
CA SER A 151 0.98 -3.13 -4.08
C SER A 151 1.18 -4.28 -3.11
N ALA A 152 1.65 -5.42 -3.63
CA ALA A 152 1.93 -6.59 -2.80
C ALA A 152 3.09 -6.33 -1.85
N VAL A 153 2.99 -6.76 -0.59
CA VAL A 153 4.17 -6.78 0.29
C VAL A 153 5.11 -7.89 -0.18
N PRO A 154 6.38 -7.60 -0.54
CA PRO A 154 7.31 -8.63 -0.96
C PRO A 154 7.47 -9.68 0.14
N LEU A 155 7.40 -10.97 -0.22
CA LEU A 155 7.70 -12.03 0.72
C LEU A 155 9.14 -11.89 1.20
N PRO A 156 9.42 -12.05 2.50
CA PRO A 156 10.79 -12.09 3.00
C PRO A 156 11.59 -13.16 2.23
N ALA A 157 12.82 -12.84 1.81
CA ALA A 157 13.66 -13.78 1.08
C ALA A 157 13.86 -15.12 1.81
N SER A 158 13.79 -15.11 3.15
CA SER A 158 13.83 -16.30 4.00
C SER A 158 12.66 -17.25 3.78
N MET A 159 11.45 -16.75 3.49
CA MET A 159 10.29 -17.58 3.17
C MET A 159 10.44 -18.27 1.81
N LEU A 160 11.05 -17.58 0.83
CA LEU A 160 11.33 -18.17 -0.48
C LEU A 160 12.31 -19.34 -0.38
N GLY A 161 13.33 -19.21 0.48
CA GLY A 161 14.29 -20.30 0.75
C GLY A 161 13.63 -21.53 1.39
N LEU A 162 12.69 -21.33 2.31
CA LEU A 162 11.95 -22.44 2.94
C LEU A 162 11.07 -23.18 1.93
N LEU A 163 10.34 -22.45 1.07
CA LEU A 163 9.51 -23.04 0.02
C LEU A 163 10.34 -23.83 -0.99
N ALA A 164 11.50 -23.30 -1.41
CA ALA A 164 12.42 -24.00 -2.29
C ALA A 164 12.99 -25.28 -1.65
N GLY A 165 13.32 -25.23 -0.35
CA GLY A 165 13.82 -26.39 0.40
C GLY A 165 12.79 -27.53 0.52
N LEU A 166 11.52 -27.19 0.75
CA LEU A 166 10.41 -28.17 0.81
C LEU A 166 10.18 -28.86 -0.54
N ALA A 167 10.24 -28.12 -1.65
CA ALA A 167 10.15 -28.70 -2.99
C ALA A 167 11.28 -29.70 -3.28
N GLY A 168 12.52 -29.38 -2.85
CA GLY A 168 13.68 -30.27 -3.02
C GLY A 168 13.58 -31.58 -2.24
N LEU A 169 13.03 -31.55 -1.03
CA LEU A 169 12.84 -32.75 -0.18
C LEU A 169 11.84 -33.76 -0.78
N GLY A 170 10.85 -33.29 -1.55
CA GLY A 170 9.89 -34.14 -2.25
C GLY A 170 10.53 -35.03 -3.33
N PHE A 171 11.58 -34.54 -4.00
CA PHE A 171 12.26 -35.28 -5.06
C PHE A 171 13.20 -36.38 -4.55
N LEU A 172 13.71 -36.26 -3.32
CA LEU A 172 14.65 -37.23 -2.74
C LEU A 172 13.98 -38.53 -2.27
N ARG A 173 12.64 -38.57 -2.16
CA ARG A 173 11.93 -39.74 -1.61
C ARG A 173 11.53 -40.81 -2.64
N ARG A 174 11.79 -40.64 -3.94
CA ARG A 174 11.35 -41.57 -5.01
C ARG A 174 12.40 -42.55 -5.57
N ARG A 175 13.59 -42.67 -4.98
CA ARG A 175 14.60 -43.67 -5.39
C ARG A 175 14.85 -44.71 -4.29
N LYS A 176 13.95 -45.69 -4.16
CA LYS A 176 14.25 -47.01 -3.56
C LYS A 176 13.10 -47.96 -3.86
N THR A 177 13.16 -48.64 -5.00
CA THR A 177 12.47 -49.91 -5.29
C THR A 177 12.96 -50.43 -6.63
N ALA A 178 14.06 -51.18 -6.59
CA ALA A 178 14.43 -52.29 -7.46
C ALA A 178 15.74 -52.87 -6.92
#